data_AF-A0A7K4D1T0-F1
#
_entry.id   AF-A0A7K4D1T0-F1
#
_cell.length_a   1.000
_cell.length_b   1.000
_cell.length_c   1.000
_cell.angle_alpha   90.00
_cell.angle_beta   90.00
_cell.angle_gamma   90.00
#
_symmetry.space_group_name_H-M   'P 1'
#
loop_
_entity.id
_entity.type
_entity.pdbx_description
1 polymer ?
#
loop_
_entity_poly.entity_id
_entity_poly.type
_entity_poly.pdbx_seq_one_letter_code
_entity_poly.pdbx_strand_id
1 'polypeptide(L)' 'VGAGLFKDVSKAANEFIVIKDKIQPDKATHEAYQHVMAVYTKLYETVKGAGLFTELKSIAQAWV' A
#
# COMPACT_ATOMS: atom_id res chain seq x y z
N VAL A 1 21.55 15.89 -20.55
CA VAL A 1 21.13 17.29 -20.32
C VAL A 1 19.65 17.36 -20.67
N GLY A 2 18.76 17.51 -19.70
CA GLY A 2 17.32 17.64 -19.96
C GLY A 2 17.04 18.94 -20.71
N ALA A 3 16.14 18.92 -21.69
CA ALA A 3 15.88 20.02 -22.63
C ALA A 3 15.29 21.30 -22.00
N GLY A 4 15.27 21.42 -20.66
CA GLY A 4 14.79 22.62 -19.96
C GLY A 4 13.31 22.96 -20.19
N LEU A 5 12.53 22.05 -20.79
CA LEU A 5 11.12 22.24 -21.14
C LEU A 5 10.26 22.63 -19.93
N PHE A 6 10.62 22.12 -18.74
CA PHE A 6 9.99 22.50 -17.48
C PHE A 6 11.06 22.84 -16.44
N LYS A 7 10.94 24.02 -15.84
CA LYS A 7 11.82 24.47 -14.74
C LYS A 7 11.37 23.96 -13.37
N ASP A 8 10.17 23.39 -13.28
CA ASP A 8 9.55 22.92 -12.04
C ASP A 8 8.80 21.60 -12.32
N VAL A 9 9.05 20.60 -11.48
CA VAL A 9 8.41 19.28 -11.52
C VAL A 9 6.89 19.40 -11.39
N SER A 10 6.40 20.38 -10.63
CA SER A 10 4.97 20.62 -10.42
C SER A 10 4.28 21.09 -11.70
N LYS A 11 4.97 21.90 -12.52
CA LYS A 11 4.45 22.36 -13.82
C LYS A 11 4.38 21.21 -14.83
N ALA A 12 5.43 20.38 -14.87
CA ALA A 12 5.42 19.17 -15.70
C ALA A 12 4.30 18.20 -15.27
N ALA A 13 4.14 17.98 -13.96
CA ALA A 13 3.08 17.12 -13.43
C ALA A 13 1.69 17.61 -13.83
N ASN A 14 1.41 18.92 -13.74
CA ASN A 14 0.10 19.47 -14.10
C ASN A 14 -0.22 19.39 -15.60
N GLU A 15 0.79 19.43 -16.48
CA GLU A 15 0.56 19.34 -17.93
C GLU A 15 0.44 17.89 -18.43
N PHE A 16 1.12 16.92 -17.79
CA PHE A 16 1.13 15.54 -18.26
C PHE A 16 0.29 14.56 -17.42
N ILE A 17 0.03 14.87 -16.15
CA ILE A 17 -0.72 14.00 -15.25
C ILE A 17 -2.16 14.49 -15.17
N VAL A 18 -3.03 13.83 -15.93
CA VAL A 18 -4.48 14.04 -15.84
C VAL A 18 -5.06 13.07 -14.83
N ILE A 19 -5.56 13.59 -13.71
CA ILE A 19 -6.30 12.79 -12.71
C ILE A 19 -7.67 12.47 -13.32
N LYS A 20 -7.87 11.21 -13.71
CA LYS A 20 -9.13 10.75 -14.31
C LYS A 20 -10.25 10.61 -13.28
N ASP A 21 -9.92 10.05 -12.12
CA ASP A 21 -10.87 9.83 -11.04
C ASP A 21 -10.24 10.24 -9.71
N LYS A 22 -10.99 11.02 -8.91
CA LYS A 22 -10.61 11.37 -7.55
C LYS A 22 -11.56 10.66 -6.59
N ILE A 23 -11.10 9.54 -6.04
CA ILE A 23 -11.84 8.82 -5.01
C ILE A 23 -11.77 9.63 -3.72
N GLN A 24 -12.94 10.00 -3.18
CA GLN A 24 -13.02 10.66 -1.89
C GLN A 24 -13.27 9.62 -0.79
N PRO A 25 -12.66 9.79 0.40
CA PRO A 25 -12.97 8.95 1.54
C PRO A 25 -14.45 9.09 1.87
N ASP A 26 -15.16 7.97 1.88
CA ASP A 26 -16.53 7.93 2.37
C ASP A 26 -16.52 7.86 3.90
N LYS A 27 -17.15 8.85 4.54
CA LYS A 27 -17.23 8.95 6.00
C LYS A 27 -18.04 7.81 6.60
N ALA A 28 -19.04 7.29 5.88
CA ALA A 28 -19.89 6.21 6.38
C ALA A 28 -19.13 4.88 6.51
N THR A 29 -18.15 4.64 5.65
CA THR A 29 -17.34 3.42 5.65
C THR A 29 -16.02 3.56 6.42
N HIS A 30 -15.66 4.77 6.86
CA HIS A 30 -14.40 5.03 7.56
C HIS A 30 -14.21 4.16 8.82
N GLU A 31 -15.24 4.07 9.67
CA GLU A 31 -15.20 3.25 10.89
C GLU A 31 -15.07 1.75 10.57
N ALA A 32 -15.76 1.28 9.52
CA ALA A 32 -15.65 -0.10 9.06
C ALA A 32 -14.23 -0.43 8.58
N TYR A 33 -13.59 0.47 7.83
CA TYR A 33 -12.20 0.29 7.39
C TYR A 33 -11.21 0.31 8.55
N GLN A 34 -11.41 1.18 9.55
CA GLN A 34 -10.58 1.17 10.76
C GLN A 34 -10.69 -0.17 11.49
N HIS A 35 -11.90 -0.72 11.63
CA HIS A 35 -12.12 -2.00 12.27
C HIS A 35 -11.46 -3.14 11.49
N VAL A 36 -11.61 -3.16 10.16
CA VAL A 36 -10.93 -4.15 9.28
C VAL A 36 -9.42 -4.05 9.44
N MET A 37 -8.86 -2.84 9.48
CA MET A 37 -7.42 -2.63 9.66
C MET A 37 -6.94 -3.16 11.03
N ALA A 38 -7.71 -2.93 12.10
CA ALA A 38 -7.38 -3.44 13.42
C ALA A 38 -7.33 -4.98 13.46
N VAL A 39 -8.31 -5.64 12.84
CA VAL A 39 -8.34 -7.11 12.71
C VAL A 39 -7.15 -7.60 11.90
N TYR A 40 -6.85 -6.96 10.77
CA TYR A 40 -5.72 -7.34 9.92
C TYR A 40 -4.38 -7.22 10.65
N THR A 41 -4.17 -6.13 11.38
CA THR A 41 -2.97 -5.92 12.20
C THR A 41 -2.83 -7.00 13.26
N LYS A 42 -3.91 -7.32 13.97
CA LYS A 42 -3.89 -8.37 15.00
C LYS A 42 -3.54 -9.74 14.42
N LEU A 43 -4.10 -10.07 13.25
CA LEU A 43 -3.77 -11.31 12.55
C LEU A 43 -2.29 -11.34 12.14
N TYR A 44 -1.80 -10.27 11.53
CA TYR A 44 -0.40 -10.16 11.13
C TYR A 44 0.56 -10.32 12.32
N GLU A 45 0.30 -9.62 13.43
CA GLU A 45 1.11 -9.70 14.64
C GLU A 45 1.07 -11.09 15.27
N THR A 46 -0.10 -11.75 15.26
CA THR A 46 -0.24 -13.12 15.76
C THR A 46 0.57 -14.10 14.92
N VAL A 47 0.44 -14.05 13.59
CA VAL A 47 1.19 -14.92 12.67
C VAL A 47 2.70 -14.66 12.77
N LYS A 48 3.10 -13.39 12.91
CA LYS A 48 4.50 -13.00 13.10
C LYS A 48 5.05 -13.47 14.44
N GLY A 49 4.33 -13.24 15.53
CA GLY A 49 4.74 -13.62 16.88
C GLY A 49 4.78 -15.13 17.10
N ALA A 50 3.89 -15.86 16.44
CA ALA A 50 3.90 -17.32 16.43
C ALA A 50 5.03 -17.93 15.58
N GLY A 51 5.83 -17.12 14.88
CA GLY A 51 6.93 -17.61 14.04
C GLY A 51 6.47 -18.35 12.78
N LEU A 52 5.17 -18.35 12.49
CA LEU A 52 4.57 -19.12 11.39
C LEU A 52 5.11 -18.70 10.01
N PHE A 53 5.52 -17.44 9.83
CA PHE A 53 6.20 -17.01 8.60
C PHE A 53 7.54 -17.72 8.39
N THR A 54 8.29 -17.95 9.46
CA THR A 54 9.57 -18.66 9.42
C THR A 54 9.36 -20.14 9.12
N GLU A 55 8.34 -20.76 9.75
CA GLU A 55 7.97 -22.15 9.51
C GLU A 55 7.44 -22.37 8.09
N LEU A 56 6.57 -21.49 7.58
CA LEU A 56 6.10 -21.56 6.19
C LEU A 56 7.24 -21.39 5.19
N LYS A 57 8.19 -20.49 5.46
CA LYS A 57 9.37 -20.28 4.61
C LYS A 57 10.28 -21.51 4.60
N SER A 58 10.49 -22.16 5.74
CA SER A 58 11.34 -23.36 5.81
C SER A 58 10.71 -24.54 5.06
N ILE A 59 9.39 -24.71 5.15
CA ILE A 59 8.65 -25.71 4.36
C ILE A 59 8.76 -25.40 2.87
N ALA A 60 8.51 -24.16 2.44
CA ALA A 60 8.59 -23.77 1.03
C ALA A 60 10.00 -23.97 0.45
N GLN A 61 11.06 -23.74 1.23
CA GLN A 61 12.44 -23.99 0.83
C GLN A 61 12.80 -25.47 0.80
N ALA A 62 12.13 -26.32 1.58
CA ALA A 62 12.34 -27.77 1.56
C ALA A 62 11.70 -28.46 0.35
N TRP A 63 10.84 -27.76 -0.40
CA TRP A 63 10.15 -28.26 -1.60
C TRP A 63 10.82 -27.82 -2.91
N VAL A 64 11.92 -27.06 -2.82
CA VAL A 64 12.79 -26.63 -3.93
C VAL A 64 14.10 -27.40 -3.86
#